data_AF-A0A7X8R2U0-F1
#
_entry.id   AF-A0A7X8R2U0-F1
#
_cell.length_a   1.000
_cell.length_b   1.000
_cell.length_c   1.000
_cell.angle_alpha   90.00
_cell.angle_beta   90.00
_cell.angle_gamma   90.00
#
_symmetry.space_group_name_H-M   'P 1'
#
loop_
_entity.id
_entity.type
_entity.pdbx_description
1 polymer ?
#
loop_
_entity_poly.entity_id
_entity_poly.type
_entity_poly.pdbx_seq_one_letter_code
_entity_poly.pdbx_strand_id
1 'polypeptide(L)'
;MKTEQLLLSSLDITEDEYIFKGQFILSGKGKSKQVDMEQLDQQAYLEELKEYFDLEEPTSEIRNKLISMVVEKAQIGSKIVDGKNY
;
A
#
# COMPACT_ATOMS: atom_id res chain seq x y z
N MET A 1 16.57 3.19 -3.45
CA MET A 1 15.39 3.13 -4.34
C MET A 1 14.34 4.09 -3.83
N LYS A 2 13.48 4.63 -4.70
CA LYS A 2 12.34 5.45 -4.26
C LYS A 2 11.06 4.62 -4.12
N THR A 3 10.22 4.97 -3.17
CA THR A 3 8.93 4.31 -2.88
C THR A 3 7.99 4.36 -4.09
N GLU A 4 8.04 5.43 -4.89
CA GLU A 4 7.28 5.58 -6.14
C GLU A 4 7.65 4.55 -7.22
N GLN A 5 8.81 3.92 -7.11
CA GLN A 5 9.24 2.87 -8.02
C GLN A 5 8.70 1.49 -7.61
N LEU A 6 8.05 1.39 -6.44
CA LEU A 6 7.34 0.18 -6.03
C LEU A 6 6.01 0.09 -6.77
N LEU A 7 5.61 -1.14 -7.06
CA LEU A 7 4.32 -1.46 -7.64
C LEU A 7 3.41 -1.98 -6.54
N LEU A 8 2.31 -1.28 -6.30
CA LEU A 8 1.23 -1.74 -5.44
C LEU A 8 0.26 -2.59 -6.26
N SER A 9 0.04 -3.84 -5.90
CA SER A 9 -0.89 -4.78 -6.55
C SER A 9 -1.77 -5.49 -5.52
N SER A 10 -2.80 -6.18 -6.01
CA SER A 10 -3.72 -6.96 -5.16
C SER A 10 -4.25 -6.21 -3.94
N LEU A 11 -4.64 -4.94 -4.16
CA LEU A 11 -5.25 -4.14 -3.11
C LEU A 11 -6.63 -4.71 -2.80
N ASP A 12 -6.76 -5.25 -1.60
CA ASP A 12 -8.01 -5.71 -1.01
C ASP A 12 -8.35 -4.77 0.13
N ILE A 13 -9.51 -4.12 0.05
CA ILE A 13 -10.03 -3.25 1.10
C ILE A 13 -11.32 -3.88 1.58
N THR A 14 -11.31 -4.32 2.82
CA THR A 14 -12.50 -4.80 3.52
C THR A 14 -12.88 -3.79 4.59
N GLU A 15 -14.15 -3.41 4.59
CA GLU A 15 -14.75 -2.63 5.66
C GLU A 15 -15.50 -3.62 6.54
N ASP A 16 -14.99 -3.86 7.75
CA ASP A 16 -15.61 -4.76 8.72
C ASP A 16 -15.76 -4.00 10.04
N GLU A 17 -17.00 -3.85 10.51
CA GLU A 17 -17.34 -3.15 11.77
C GLU A 17 -16.67 -1.77 11.96
N TYR A 18 -16.72 -0.90 10.94
CA TYR A 18 -16.09 0.45 10.94
C TYR A 18 -14.55 0.45 10.99
N ILE A 19 -13.91 -0.72 10.84
CA ILE A 19 -12.45 -0.85 10.70
C ILE A 19 -12.15 -1.07 9.22
N PHE A 20 -11.48 -0.11 8.61
CA PHE A 20 -10.95 -0.26 7.26
C PHE A 20 -9.67 -1.10 7.31
N LYS A 21 -9.79 -2.37 6.89
CA LYS A 21 -8.65 -3.26 6.71
C LYS A 21 -8.25 -3.24 5.24
N GLY A 22 -7.06 -2.71 4.98
CA GLY A 22 -6.47 -2.76 3.64
C GLY A 22 -5.27 -3.68 3.63
N GLN A 23 -5.24 -4.63 2.71
CA GLN A 23 -4.08 -5.46 2.42
C GLN A 23 -3.67 -5.27 0.98
N PHE A 24 -2.37 -5.24 0.71
CA PHE A 24 -1.85 -5.13 -0.64
C PHE A 24 -0.48 -5.78 -0.77
N ILE A 25 -0.06 -6.01 -1.99
CA ILE A 25 1.27 -6.51 -2.30
C ILE A 25 2.11 -5.36 -2.83
N LEU A 26 3.25 -5.10 -2.20
CA LEU A 26 4.31 -4.26 -2.76
C LEU A 26 5.30 -5.11 -3.51
N SER A 27 5.64 -4.70 -4.72
CA SER A 27 6.65 -5.36 -5.55
C SER A 27 7.68 -4.37 -6.04
N GLY A 28 8.97 -4.73 -5.98
CA GLY A 28 10.08 -3.90 -6.41
C GLY A 28 11.37 -4.71 -6.53
N LYS A 29 12.19 -4.42 -7.56
CA LYS A 29 13.48 -5.10 -7.81
C LYS A 29 13.39 -6.65 -7.79
N GLY A 30 12.29 -7.22 -8.28
CA GLY A 30 12.07 -8.68 -8.31
C GLY A 30 11.68 -9.30 -6.96
N LYS A 31 11.47 -8.49 -5.92
CA LYS A 31 10.93 -8.91 -4.62
C LYS A 31 9.49 -8.47 -4.50
N SER A 32 8.69 -9.24 -3.77
CA SER A 32 7.35 -8.85 -3.36
C SER A 32 7.17 -9.07 -1.86
N LYS A 33 6.29 -8.30 -1.23
CA LYS A 33 5.90 -8.45 0.17
C LYS A 33 4.45 -8.04 0.34
N GLN A 34 3.70 -8.84 1.10
CA GLN A 34 2.35 -8.49 1.52
C GLN A 34 2.43 -7.46 2.64
N VAL A 35 1.57 -6.45 2.59
CA VAL A 35 1.55 -5.32 3.49
C VAL A 35 0.12 -5.09 3.96
N ASP A 36 -0.03 -5.03 5.27
CA ASP A 36 -1.28 -4.64 5.91
C ASP A 36 -1.22 -3.16 6.27
N MET A 37 -2.29 -2.40 5.97
CA MET A 37 -2.37 -0.97 6.28
C MET A 37 -2.23 -0.70 7.78
N GLU A 38 -2.74 -1.59 8.63
CA GLU A 38 -2.61 -1.49 10.10
C GLU A 38 -1.14 -1.53 10.56
N GLN A 39 -0.27 -2.23 9.81
CA GLN A 39 1.16 -2.30 10.12
C GLN A 39 1.91 -1.03 9.71
N LEU A 40 1.36 -0.20 8.82
CA LEU A 40 2.00 1.06 8.39
C LEU A 40 2.04 2.12 9.50
N ASP A 41 1.25 1.96 10.56
CA ASP A 41 1.33 2.81 11.76
C ASP A 41 2.46 2.37 12.71
N GLN A 42 3.05 1.20 12.47
CA GLN A 42 4.17 0.69 13.25
C GLN A 42 5.50 1.15 12.64
N GLN A 43 6.24 2.02 13.35
CA GLN A 43 7.54 2.51 12.88
C GLN A 43 8.51 1.37 12.56
N ALA A 44 8.59 0.34 13.41
CA ALA A 44 9.47 -0.81 13.20
C ALA A 44 9.18 -1.52 11.87
N TYR A 45 7.91 -1.61 11.47
CA TYR A 45 7.51 -2.23 10.21
C TYR A 45 7.91 -1.38 8.99
N LEU A 46 7.80 -0.05 9.10
CA LEU A 46 8.29 0.86 8.07
C LEU A 46 9.81 0.80 7.89
N GLU A 47 10.56 0.61 8.98
CA GLU A 47 12.01 0.38 8.93
C GLU A 47 12.33 -0.96 8.25
N GLU A 48 11.60 -2.02 8.58
CA GLU A 48 11.75 -3.32 7.90
C GLU A 48 11.45 -3.21 6.39
N LEU A 49 10.38 -2.50 6.00
CA LEU A 49 10.05 -2.27 4.60
C LEU A 49 11.14 -1.47 3.88
N LYS A 50 11.67 -0.44 4.55
CA LYS A 50 12.77 0.37 4.04
C LYS A 50 13.99 -0.51 3.75
N GLU A 51 14.38 -1.37 4.67
CA GLU A 51 15.51 -2.28 4.49
C GLU A 51 15.24 -3.34 3.42
N TYR A 52 14.04 -3.95 3.44
CA TYR A 52 13.67 -5.03 2.52
C TYR A 52 13.72 -4.59 1.04
N PHE A 53 13.20 -3.39 0.76
CA PHE A 53 13.15 -2.79 -0.57
C PHE A 53 14.33 -1.86 -0.88
N ASP A 54 15.24 -1.64 0.09
CA ASP A 54 16.39 -0.74 -0.05
C ASP A 54 15.94 0.69 -0.43
N LEU A 55 14.99 1.21 0.36
CA LEU A 55 14.44 2.55 0.18
C LEU A 55 15.34 3.60 0.83
N GLU A 56 15.56 4.71 0.14
CA GLU A 56 16.45 5.78 0.62
C GLU A 56 15.70 6.83 1.47
N GLU A 57 14.37 6.85 1.36
CA GLU A 57 13.50 7.84 1.99
C GLU A 57 13.35 7.62 3.51
N PRO A 58 13.00 8.66 4.28
CA PRO A 58 12.62 8.49 5.68
C PRO A 58 11.29 7.72 5.80
N THR A 59 11.11 7.00 6.91
CA THR A 59 9.92 6.17 7.17
C THR A 59 8.60 6.97 7.11
N SER A 60 8.62 8.24 7.52
CA SER A 60 7.48 9.16 7.40
C SER A 60 7.07 9.41 5.96
N GLU A 61 8.03 9.61 5.04
CA GLU A 61 7.75 9.77 3.61
C GLU A 61 7.28 8.46 2.99
N ILE A 62 7.91 7.33 3.35
CA ILE A 62 7.50 6.01 2.88
C ILE A 62 6.03 5.78 3.21
N ARG A 63 5.62 6.01 4.47
CA ARG A 63 4.23 5.90 4.90
C ARG A 63 3.30 6.77 4.05
N ASN A 64 3.59 8.05 3.94
CA ASN A 64 2.73 8.99 3.20
C ASN A 64 2.58 8.59 1.73
N LYS A 65 3.67 8.14 1.08
CA LYS A 65 3.64 7.68 -0.30
C LYS A 65 2.83 6.38 -0.45
N LEU A 66 3.01 5.41 0.44
CA LEU A 66 2.23 4.17 0.41
C LEU A 66 0.74 4.43 0.59
N ILE A 67 0.35 5.30 1.52
CA ILE A 67 -1.04 5.71 1.69
C ILE A 67 -1.58 6.40 0.43
N SER A 68 -0.81 7.31 -0.19
CA SER A 68 -1.21 7.95 -1.45
C SER A 68 -1.45 6.91 -2.56
N MET A 69 -0.55 5.94 -2.71
CA MET A 69 -0.68 4.87 -3.71
C MET A 69 -1.90 3.98 -3.46
N VAL A 70 -2.20 3.67 -2.19
CA VAL A 70 -3.42 2.93 -1.81
C VAL A 70 -4.66 3.73 -2.18
N VAL A 71 -4.72 5.01 -1.83
CA VAL A 71 -5.88 5.88 -2.12
C VAL A 71 -6.09 6.02 -3.63
N GLU A 72 -5.03 6.28 -4.40
CA GLU A 72 -5.11 6.37 -5.86
C GLU A 72 -5.63 5.06 -6.47
N LYS A 73 -5.13 3.91 -6.00
CA LYS A 73 -5.58 2.61 -6.51
C LYS A 73 -6.99 2.25 -6.06
N ALA A 74 -7.39 2.63 -4.84
CA ALA A 74 -8.75 2.47 -4.33
C ALA A 74 -9.74 3.33 -5.11
N GLN A 75 -9.38 4.57 -5.47
CA GLN A 75 -10.21 5.43 -6.34
C GLN A 75 -10.41 4.80 -7.73
N ILE A 76 -9.38 4.17 -8.29
CA ILE A 76 -9.49 3.44 -9.56
C ILE A 76 -10.39 2.20 -9.39
N GLY A 77 -10.23 1.44 -8.30
CA GLY A 77 -11.04 0.26 -8.00
C GLY A 77 -12.52 0.59 -7.81
N SER A 78 -12.82 1.64 -7.04
CA SER A 78 -14.17 2.15 -6.81
C SER A 78 -14.85 2.57 -8.13
N LYS A 79 -14.11 3.27 -9.02
CA LYS A 79 -14.63 3.67 -10.33
C LYS A 79 -14.90 2.50 -11.28
N ILE A 80 -14.22 1.37 -11.10
CA ILE A 80 -14.47 0.13 -11.88
C ILE A 80 -15.71 -0.62 -11.35
N VAL A 81 -15.98 -0.56 -10.05
CA VAL A 81 -17.16 -1.22 -9.43
C VAL A 81 -18.45 -0.46 -9.74
N ASP A 82 -18.41 0.86 -9.88
CA ASP A 82 -19.59 1.69 -10.26
C ASP A 82 -20.00 1.57 -11.74
N GLY A 83 -19.25 0.84 -12.56
CA GLY A 83 -19.42 0.76 -14.02
C GLY A 83 -20.23 -0.44 -14.55
N LYS A 84 -20.86 -1.24 -13.69
CA LYS A 84 -21.74 -2.35 -14.11
C LYS A 84 -23.02 -2.40 -13.30
N ASN A 85 -23.95 -1.51 -13.64
CA ASN A 85 -25.37 -1.81 -13.75
C ASN A 85 -26.06 -0.60 -14.35
N TYR A 86 -26.19 -0.57 -15.68
CA TYR A 86 -27.43 -0.29 -16.43
C TYR A 86 -27.22 -0.64 -17.90
#